data_AF-A0A9N8GWF5-F1
#
_entry.id   AF-A0A9N8GWF5-F1
#
_cell.length_a   1.000
_cell.length_b   1.000
_cell.length_c   1.000
_cell.angle_alpha   90.00
_cell.angle_beta   90.00
_cell.angle_gamma   90.00
#
_symmetry.space_group_name_H-M   'P 1'
#
loop_
_entity.id
_entity.type
_entity.pdbx_description
1 polymer ?
#
loop_
_entity_poly.entity_id
_entity_poly.type
_entity_poly.pdbx_seq_one_letter_code
_entity_poly.pdbx_strand_id
1 'polypeptide(L)'
;MSHYLSATTAGNLADVAHVRAFLQQAVDHYPRLAAFGFTLKLPYRENLADYPSLMSRFHTEVWQRTDEYSRNRQQTRRHSPPTVLRWIWGATSAPVCRMVLMMNLDTLGGENTSQLNDNALQDMSEIICDAGQTVSGIRYDAVTNMASLSISRSDRGSFSSPFNQLKAWIQAMDAPVTMVRTGIAG
;
A
#
# COMPACT_ATOMS: atom_id res chain seq x y z
N MET A 1 -2.19 38.78 -26.61
CA MET A 1 -1.13 37.74 -26.71
C MET A 1 -1.15 36.93 -25.43
N SER A 2 -1.82 35.78 -25.46
CA SER A 2 -1.88 34.86 -24.32
C SER A 2 -0.61 34.02 -24.30
N HIS A 3 0.17 34.14 -23.21
CA HIS A 3 1.27 33.23 -22.93
C HIS A 3 0.68 31.92 -22.38
N TYR A 4 0.62 30.90 -23.25
CA TYR A 4 0.43 29.52 -22.81
C TYR A 4 1.73 29.08 -22.12
N LEU A 5 1.71 29.01 -20.79
CA LEU A 5 2.76 28.39 -20.00
C LEU A 5 2.72 26.87 -20.22
N SER A 6 3.80 26.34 -20.80
CA SER A 6 4.12 24.91 -20.85
C SER A 6 4.29 24.35 -19.43
N ALA A 7 3.20 24.01 -18.76
CA ALA A 7 3.21 23.46 -17.39
C ALA A 7 3.13 21.92 -17.33
N THR A 8 2.95 21.23 -18.47
CA THR A 8 2.62 19.79 -18.47
C THR A 8 3.83 18.87 -18.29
N THR A 9 5.05 19.30 -18.63
CA THR A 9 6.24 18.42 -18.58
C THR A 9 7.00 18.51 -17.25
N ALA A 10 7.07 19.70 -16.64
CA ALA A 10 7.81 19.90 -15.39
C ALA A 10 7.10 19.29 -14.17
N GLY A 11 5.76 19.34 -14.12
CA GLY A 11 4.95 18.69 -13.09
C GLY A 11 5.14 17.17 -13.10
N ASN A 12 5.00 16.54 -14.28
CA ASN A 12 5.16 15.10 -14.44
C ASN A 12 6.56 14.59 -14.05
N LEU A 13 7.63 15.35 -14.31
CA LEU A 13 8.99 14.96 -13.91
C LEU A 13 9.21 15.06 -12.40
N ALA A 14 8.68 16.10 -11.76
CA ALA A 14 8.74 16.27 -10.31
C ALA A 14 7.95 15.16 -9.59
N ASP A 15 6.78 14.79 -10.11
CA ASP A 15 5.97 13.69 -9.58
C ASP A 15 6.68 12.34 -9.69
N VAL A 16 7.34 12.06 -10.83
CA VAL A 16 8.14 10.84 -11.02
C VAL A 16 9.33 10.79 -10.06
N ALA A 17 10.02 11.93 -9.86
CA ALA A 17 11.14 12.01 -8.93
C ALA A 17 10.69 11.81 -7.48
N HIS A 18 9.56 12.40 -7.10
CA HIS A 18 8.93 12.26 -5.78
C HIS A 18 8.56 10.81 -5.48
N VAL A 19 7.84 10.15 -6.39
CA VAL A 19 7.46 8.73 -6.24
C VAL A 19 8.69 7.83 -6.15
N ARG A 20 9.73 8.10 -6.94
CA ARG A 20 10.99 7.35 -6.89
C ARG A 20 11.67 7.51 -5.53
N ALA A 21 11.76 8.73 -5.01
CA ALA A 21 12.34 8.99 -3.69
C ALA A 21 11.52 8.30 -2.58
N PHE A 22 10.19 8.33 -2.68
CA PHE A 22 9.29 7.66 -1.74
C PHE A 22 9.50 6.14 -1.71
N LEU A 23 9.63 5.51 -2.88
CA LEU A 23 9.95 4.08 -2.99
C LEU A 23 11.32 3.74 -2.41
N GLN A 24 12.32 4.58 -2.70
CA GLN A 24 13.67 4.38 -2.20
C GLN A 24 13.70 4.46 -0.66
N GLN A 25 13.02 5.46 -0.08
CA GLN A 25 12.83 5.56 1.37
C GLN A 25 12.12 4.33 1.94
N ALA A 26 11.18 3.73 1.20
CA ALA A 26 10.49 2.53 1.66
C ALA A 26 11.43 1.34 1.84
N VAL A 27 12.26 1.10 0.82
CA VAL A 27 13.24 0.01 0.78
C VAL A 27 14.45 0.27 1.69
N ASP A 28 14.86 1.52 1.87
CA ASP A 28 15.98 1.87 2.75
C ASP A 28 15.60 1.72 4.22
N HIS A 29 14.34 1.97 4.56
CA HIS A 29 13.86 1.87 5.93
C HIS A 29 13.52 0.42 6.34
N TYR A 30 13.09 -0.45 5.41
CA TYR A 30 12.77 -1.84 5.69
C TYR A 30 13.61 -2.79 4.82
N PRO A 31 14.62 -3.47 5.40
CA PRO A 31 15.42 -4.46 4.68
C PRO A 31 14.59 -5.62 4.09
N ARG A 32 13.46 -5.94 4.74
CA ARG A 32 12.41 -6.85 4.26
C ARG A 32 11.10 -6.08 4.13
N LEU A 33 10.69 -5.79 2.90
CA LEU A 33 9.49 -5.02 2.59
C LEU A 33 8.39 -5.95 2.06
N ALA A 34 7.20 -5.86 2.63
CA ALA A 34 5.99 -6.41 2.02
C ALA A 34 5.30 -5.33 1.19
N ALA A 35 4.85 -5.68 -0.01
CA ALA A 35 4.06 -4.80 -0.86
C ALA A 35 2.78 -5.50 -1.33
N PHE A 36 1.68 -4.77 -1.35
CA PHE A 36 0.36 -5.25 -1.76
C PHE A 36 -0.19 -4.33 -2.83
N GLY A 37 -0.35 -4.82 -4.05
CA GLY A 37 -0.97 -4.11 -5.16
C GLY A 37 -2.40 -4.60 -5.36
N PHE A 38 -3.36 -3.68 -5.47
CA PHE A 38 -4.76 -4.02 -5.65
C PHE A 38 -5.56 -2.88 -6.28
N THR A 39 -6.81 -3.16 -6.61
CA THR A 39 -7.80 -2.18 -7.06
C THR A 39 -8.91 -2.08 -6.01
N LEU A 40 -9.07 -0.88 -5.44
CA LEU A 40 -10.14 -0.55 -4.51
C LEU A 40 -11.34 -0.02 -5.30
N LYS A 41 -12.52 -0.60 -5.07
CA LYS A 41 -13.79 -0.07 -5.50
C LYS A 41 -14.49 0.61 -4.33
N LEU A 42 -14.62 1.93 -4.44
CA LEU A 42 -15.41 2.75 -3.53
C LEU A 42 -16.87 2.81 -4.01
N PRO A 43 -17.82 2.91 -3.07
CA PRO A 43 -19.22 3.03 -3.42
C PRO A 43 -19.45 4.31 -4.22
N TYR A 44 -20.42 4.27 -5.12
CA TYR A 44 -20.79 5.43 -5.91
C TYR A 44 -21.22 6.60 -4.99
N ARG A 45 -20.77 7.80 -5.34
CA ARG A 45 -21.16 9.05 -4.71
C ARG A 45 -21.51 10.06 -5.80
N GLU A 46 -22.62 10.75 -5.60
CA GLU A 46 -23.05 11.83 -6.50
C GLU A 46 -22.07 13.00 -6.46
N ASN A 47 -21.51 13.28 -5.27
CA ASN A 47 -20.51 14.31 -5.08
C ASN A 47 -19.10 13.71 -5.06
N LEU A 48 -18.28 14.19 -5.99
CA LEU A 48 -16.89 13.81 -6.12
C LEU A 48 -16.04 14.18 -4.89
N ALA A 49 -16.46 15.22 -4.16
CA ALA A 49 -15.82 15.66 -2.91
C ALA A 49 -15.96 14.66 -1.75
N ASP A 50 -16.81 13.64 -1.87
CA ASP A 50 -17.01 12.63 -0.82
C ASP A 50 -15.95 11.51 -0.86
N TYR A 51 -15.35 11.26 -2.02
CA TYR A 51 -14.36 10.19 -2.20
C TYR A 51 -13.11 10.31 -1.31
N PRO A 52 -12.52 11.51 -1.09
CA PRO A 52 -11.43 11.67 -0.14
C PRO A 52 -11.75 11.15 1.27
N SER A 53 -13.00 11.34 1.73
CA SER A 53 -13.42 10.87 3.04
C SER A 53 -13.50 9.34 3.11
N LEU A 54 -13.98 8.69 2.04
CA LEU A 54 -14.02 7.24 1.92
C LEU A 54 -12.62 6.64 1.85
N MET A 55 -11.71 7.28 1.11
CA MET A 55 -10.31 6.87 1.03
C MET A 55 -9.63 6.97 2.41
N SER A 56 -9.85 8.07 3.13
CA SER A 56 -9.33 8.24 4.49
C SER A 56 -9.89 7.21 5.48
N ARG A 57 -11.19 6.86 5.35
CA ARG A 57 -11.79 5.78 6.16
C ARG A 57 -11.15 4.44 5.85
N PHE A 58 -10.94 4.11 4.57
CA PHE A 58 -10.29 2.87 4.17
C PHE A 58 -8.86 2.75 4.72
N HIS A 59 -8.03 3.79 4.58
CA HIS A 59 -6.69 3.80 5.18
C HIS A 59 -6.73 3.66 6.71
N THR A 60 -7.79 4.15 7.36
CA THR A 60 -7.97 4.04 8.81
C THR A 60 -8.38 2.65 9.24
N GLU A 61 -9.31 2.02 8.54
CA GLU A 61 -9.71 0.64 8.80
C GLU A 61 -8.55 -0.34 8.64
N VAL A 62 -7.77 -0.21 7.55
CA VAL A 62 -6.57 -1.03 7.36
C VAL A 62 -5.58 -0.82 8.50
N TRP A 63 -5.32 0.44 8.87
CA TRP A 63 -4.40 0.76 9.97
C TRP A 63 -4.85 0.16 11.32
N GLN A 64 -6.13 0.29 11.68
CA GLN A 64 -6.66 -0.25 12.95
C GLN A 64 -6.55 -1.77 13.00
N ARG A 65 -6.91 -2.45 11.91
CA ARG A 65 -6.86 -3.91 11.82
C ARG A 65 -5.42 -4.44 11.82
N THR A 66 -4.48 -3.73 11.18
CA THR A 66 -3.06 -4.08 11.26
C THR A 66 -2.50 -3.86 12.67
N ASP A 67 -2.91 -2.80 13.38
CA ASP A 67 -2.51 -2.58 14.78
C ASP A 67 -3.00 -3.72 15.69
N GLU A 68 -4.27 -4.10 15.54
CA GLU A 68 -4.86 -5.22 16.27
C GLU A 68 -4.15 -6.54 15.95
N TYR A 69 -3.90 -6.82 14.66
CA TYR A 69 -3.14 -7.99 14.23
C TYR A 69 -1.76 -8.06 14.89
N SER A 70 -1.01 -6.95 14.87
CA SER A 70 0.31 -6.85 15.49
C SER A 70 0.23 -7.10 17.00
N ARG A 71 -0.75 -6.48 17.69
CA ARG A 71 -0.96 -6.64 19.13
C ARG A 71 -1.28 -8.08 19.52
N ASN A 72 -2.14 -8.74 18.75
CA ASN A 72 -2.49 -10.16 18.97
C ASN A 72 -1.27 -11.08 18.80
N ARG A 73 -0.40 -10.79 17.83
CA ARG A 73 0.88 -11.51 17.68
C ARG A 73 1.79 -11.31 18.89
N GLN A 74 1.93 -10.08 19.37
CA GLN A 74 2.75 -9.79 20.56
C GLN A 74 2.21 -10.52 21.81
N GLN A 75 0.89 -10.55 22.01
CA GLN A 75 0.26 -11.28 23.11
C GLN A 75 0.52 -12.79 23.06
N THR A 76 0.60 -13.36 21.85
CA THR A 76 0.94 -14.78 21.63
C THR A 76 2.46 -15.04 21.64
N ARG A 77 3.25 -14.11 22.18
CA ARG A 77 4.71 -14.14 22.28
C ARG A 77 5.42 -14.25 20.92
N ARG A 78 4.77 -13.79 19.84
CA ARG A 78 5.38 -13.68 18.51
C ARG A 78 5.96 -12.29 18.32
N HIS A 79 7.12 -12.22 17.68
CA HIS A 79 7.78 -10.96 17.37
C HIS A 79 7.01 -10.20 16.28
N SER A 80 6.68 -8.93 16.55
CA SER A 80 6.05 -7.99 15.61
C SER A 80 6.58 -6.58 15.88
N PRO A 81 7.58 -6.11 15.11
CA PRO A 81 8.14 -4.79 15.30
C PRO A 81 7.17 -3.70 14.80
N PRO A 82 7.34 -2.46 15.27
CA PRO A 82 6.76 -1.26 14.69
C PRO A 82 6.82 -1.22 13.16
N THR A 83 5.75 -0.74 12.52
CA THR A 83 5.72 -0.54 11.07
C THR A 83 4.92 0.68 10.64
N VAL A 84 5.53 1.41 9.72
CA VAL A 84 4.92 2.51 8.99
C VAL A 84 4.22 1.95 7.75
N LEU A 85 2.93 2.26 7.61
CA LEU A 85 2.16 1.95 6.40
C LEU A 85 2.40 3.06 5.37
N ARG A 86 2.96 2.68 4.23
CA ARG A 86 3.25 3.58 3.12
C ARG A 86 2.32 3.27 1.96
N TRP A 87 1.57 4.27 1.54
CA TRP A 87 0.53 4.15 0.52
C TRP A 87 0.94 4.90 -0.75
N ILE A 88 0.64 4.30 -1.89
CA ILE A 88 0.63 4.96 -3.19
C ILE A 88 -0.69 4.60 -3.89
N TRP A 89 -1.40 5.56 -4.45
CA TRP A 89 -2.62 5.28 -5.22
C TRP A 89 -2.80 6.27 -6.36
N GLY A 90 -3.56 5.89 -7.39
CA GLY A 90 -3.88 6.81 -8.49
C GLY A 90 -4.83 7.93 -8.03
N ALA A 91 -4.51 9.19 -8.33
CA ALA A 91 -5.34 10.35 -7.96
C ALA A 91 -6.70 10.41 -8.66
N THR A 92 -6.95 9.49 -9.61
CA THR A 92 -8.15 9.52 -10.45
C THR A 92 -9.39 9.49 -9.57
N SER A 93 -10.22 10.53 -9.74
CA SER A 93 -11.45 10.72 -9.01
C SER A 93 -12.54 9.79 -9.56
N ALA A 94 -12.31 8.51 -9.37
CA ALA A 94 -13.16 7.45 -9.85
C ALA A 94 -13.54 6.55 -8.67
N PRO A 95 -14.70 5.89 -8.72
CA PRO A 95 -15.06 4.87 -7.75
C PRO A 95 -14.11 3.67 -7.79
N VAL A 96 -13.13 3.62 -8.69
CA VAL A 96 -12.19 2.52 -8.83
C VAL A 96 -10.77 3.10 -8.86
N CYS A 97 -9.95 2.73 -7.87
CA CYS A 97 -8.62 3.29 -7.66
C CYS A 97 -7.58 2.16 -7.54
N ARG A 98 -6.47 2.27 -8.27
CA ARG A 98 -5.32 1.38 -8.12
C ARG A 98 -4.48 1.82 -6.93
N MET A 99 -4.11 0.89 -6.07
CA MET A 99 -3.41 1.17 -4.83
C MET A 99 -2.26 0.21 -4.60
N VAL A 100 -1.26 0.70 -3.88
CA VAL A 100 -0.13 -0.05 -3.36
C VAL A 100 0.04 0.31 -1.89
N LEU A 101 0.03 -0.71 -1.04
CA LEU A 101 0.46 -0.62 0.36
C LEU A 101 1.84 -1.24 0.50
N MET A 102 2.74 -0.58 1.22
CA MET A 102 4.04 -1.09 1.59
C MET A 102 4.25 -1.00 3.10
N MET A 103 4.83 -2.03 3.69
CA MET A 103 5.08 -2.13 5.13
C MET A 103 6.26 -3.06 5.44
N ASN A 104 6.71 -3.06 6.69
CA ASN A 104 7.69 -4.03 7.15
C ASN A 104 7.11 -5.46 7.10
N LEU A 105 7.78 -6.37 6.39
CA LEU A 105 7.37 -7.77 6.34
C LEU A 105 7.47 -8.42 7.73
N ASP A 106 8.45 -8.03 8.54
CA ASP A 106 8.68 -8.65 9.85
C ASP A 106 7.56 -8.41 10.87
N THR A 107 6.71 -7.39 10.65
CA THR A 107 5.47 -7.18 11.42
C THR A 107 4.48 -8.32 11.21
N LEU A 108 4.40 -8.85 9.99
CA LEU A 108 3.45 -9.90 9.64
C LEU A 108 3.93 -11.28 10.14
N GLY A 109 5.24 -11.50 10.13
CA GLY A 109 5.86 -12.70 10.68
C GLY A 109 7.24 -12.92 10.11
N GLY A 110 8.24 -12.98 10.98
CA GLY A 110 9.65 -13.00 10.61
C GLY A 110 10.37 -14.28 11.02
N GLU A 111 9.81 -15.46 10.72
CA GLU A 111 10.57 -16.71 10.75
C GLU A 111 10.94 -17.09 9.31
N ASN A 112 12.19 -17.52 9.08
CA ASN A 112 12.84 -17.66 7.77
C ASN A 112 12.26 -18.76 6.84
N THR A 113 11.03 -19.20 7.05
CA THR A 113 10.35 -20.17 6.18
C THR A 113 9.41 -19.44 5.22
N SER A 114 9.54 -19.75 3.92
CA SER A 114 8.70 -19.16 2.86
C SER A 114 7.21 -19.31 3.16
N GLN A 115 6.81 -20.47 3.70
CA GLN A 115 5.43 -20.79 4.03
C GLN A 115 4.80 -19.91 5.12
N LEU A 116 5.59 -19.45 6.11
CA LEU A 116 5.08 -18.53 7.14
C LEU A 116 4.93 -17.11 6.59
N ASN A 117 5.79 -16.70 5.66
CA ASN A 117 5.64 -15.42 4.98
C ASN A 117 4.40 -15.42 4.07
N ASP A 118 4.14 -16.52 3.36
CA ASP A 118 2.97 -16.63 2.48
C ASP A 118 1.65 -16.51 3.26
N ASN A 119 1.55 -17.21 4.40
CA ASN A 119 0.39 -17.10 5.29
C ASN A 119 0.24 -15.67 5.85
N ALA A 120 1.34 -15.03 6.24
CA ALA A 120 1.30 -13.69 6.80
C ALA A 120 0.92 -12.61 5.75
N LEU A 121 1.36 -12.78 4.50
CA LEU A 121 0.92 -11.96 3.38
C LEU A 121 -0.56 -12.21 3.05
N GLN A 122 -1.02 -13.46 3.18
CA GLN A 122 -2.43 -13.81 2.98
C GLN A 122 -3.31 -13.18 4.07
N ASP A 123 -2.96 -13.31 5.35
CA ASP A 123 -3.65 -12.66 6.47
C ASP A 123 -3.80 -11.14 6.24
N MET A 124 -2.71 -10.49 5.78
CA MET A 124 -2.73 -9.06 5.49
C MET A 124 -3.60 -8.72 4.28
N SER A 125 -3.63 -9.60 3.27
CA SER A 125 -4.52 -9.43 2.11
C SER A 125 -5.99 -9.52 2.54
N GLU A 126 -6.32 -10.41 3.48
CA GLU A 126 -7.65 -10.53 4.08
C GLU A 126 -8.01 -9.28 4.89
N ILE A 127 -7.09 -8.76 5.71
CA ILE A 127 -7.28 -7.47 6.41
C ILE A 127 -7.64 -6.34 5.45
N ILE A 128 -6.95 -6.25 4.31
CA ILE A 128 -7.21 -5.23 3.29
C ILE A 128 -8.60 -5.43 2.66
N CYS A 129 -8.94 -6.67 2.30
CA CYS A 129 -10.24 -7.02 1.74
C CYS A 129 -11.39 -6.69 2.71
N ASP A 130 -11.26 -7.06 3.98
CA ASP A 130 -12.28 -6.81 4.99
C ASP A 130 -12.46 -5.32 5.28
N ALA A 131 -11.36 -4.56 5.32
CA ALA A 131 -11.41 -3.10 5.42
C ALA A 131 -12.14 -2.48 4.22
N GLY A 132 -11.86 -2.96 3.01
CA GLY A 132 -12.55 -2.52 1.79
C GLY A 132 -14.05 -2.81 1.84
N GLN A 133 -14.43 -4.00 2.29
CA GLN A 133 -15.85 -4.39 2.44
C GLN A 133 -16.55 -3.53 3.51
N THR A 134 -15.87 -3.26 4.63
CA THR A 134 -16.39 -2.43 5.72
C THR A 134 -16.68 -1.00 5.26
N VAL A 135 -15.77 -0.40 4.50
CA VAL A 135 -15.93 1.00 4.04
C VAL A 135 -16.90 1.12 2.88
N SER A 136 -16.91 0.15 1.97
CA SER A 136 -17.75 0.21 0.77
C SER A 136 -19.18 -0.24 1.02
N GLY A 137 -19.41 -1.09 2.02
CA GLY A 137 -20.69 -1.80 2.20
C GLY A 137 -20.98 -2.85 1.12
N ILE A 138 -20.06 -3.04 0.17
CA ILE A 138 -20.17 -4.02 -0.91
C ILE A 138 -19.50 -5.31 -0.44
N ARG A 139 -20.26 -6.41 -0.45
CA ARG A 139 -19.73 -7.72 -0.07
C ARG A 139 -19.08 -8.35 -1.31
N TYR A 140 -17.82 -8.76 -1.17
CA TYR A 140 -17.05 -9.61 -2.10
C TYR A 140 -16.33 -8.98 -3.31
N ASP A 141 -16.44 -7.69 -3.60
CA ASP A 141 -15.69 -7.09 -4.74
C ASP A 141 -15.12 -5.68 -4.50
N ALA A 142 -15.15 -5.22 -3.24
CA ALA A 142 -14.57 -3.94 -2.84
C ALA A 142 -13.06 -3.86 -3.12
N VAL A 143 -12.36 -4.99 -3.09
CA VAL A 143 -10.94 -5.10 -3.42
C VAL A 143 -10.76 -6.20 -4.46
N THR A 144 -10.14 -5.88 -5.59
CA THR A 144 -9.90 -6.81 -6.70
C THR A 144 -8.45 -6.73 -7.18
N ASN A 145 -8.03 -7.70 -8.01
CA ASN A 145 -6.66 -7.77 -8.56
C ASN A 145 -5.57 -7.70 -7.47
N MET A 146 -5.84 -8.30 -6.30
CA MET A 146 -4.90 -8.36 -5.19
C MET A 146 -3.68 -9.20 -5.60
N ALA A 147 -2.50 -8.63 -5.39
CA ALA A 147 -1.23 -9.31 -5.51
C ALA A 147 -0.29 -8.83 -4.40
N SER A 148 0.50 -9.74 -3.84
CA SER A 148 1.48 -9.43 -2.79
C SER A 148 2.90 -9.78 -3.26
N LEU A 149 3.88 -9.04 -2.76
CA LEU A 149 5.30 -9.25 -3.02
C LEU A 149 6.09 -9.11 -1.72
N SER A 150 7.10 -9.95 -1.60
CA SER A 150 8.16 -9.82 -0.60
C SER A 150 9.43 -9.33 -1.28
N ILE A 151 10.02 -8.27 -0.76
CA ILE A 151 11.26 -7.67 -1.27
C ILE A 151 12.30 -7.73 -0.16
N SER A 152 13.36 -8.51 -0.38
CA SER A 152 14.48 -8.68 0.55
C SER A 152 15.74 -8.05 -0.04
N ARG A 153 16.38 -7.15 0.70
CA ARG A 153 17.70 -6.59 0.32
C ARG A 153 18.86 -7.55 0.60
N SER A 154 18.67 -8.46 1.55
CA SER A 154 19.73 -9.34 2.05
C SER A 154 20.01 -10.51 1.10
N ASP A 155 19.04 -10.87 0.26
CA ASP A 155 19.14 -11.99 -0.67
C ASP A 155 19.70 -11.53 -2.02
N ARG A 156 20.99 -11.81 -2.26
CA ARG A 156 21.65 -11.46 -3.53
C ARG A 156 20.93 -12.14 -4.69
N GLY A 157 20.32 -11.32 -5.55
CA GLY A 157 19.67 -11.76 -6.79
C GLY A 157 18.14 -11.81 -6.73
N SER A 158 17.52 -11.80 -5.55
CA SER A 158 16.05 -11.85 -5.43
C SER A 158 15.39 -10.47 -5.29
N PHE A 159 16.15 -9.40 -5.07
CA PHE A 159 15.62 -8.04 -4.91
C PHE A 159 15.06 -7.43 -6.21
N SER A 160 15.81 -7.55 -7.32
CA SER A 160 15.56 -6.76 -8.53
C SER A 160 14.23 -7.08 -9.19
N SER A 161 13.81 -8.34 -9.20
CA SER A 161 12.57 -8.77 -9.87
C SER A 161 11.31 -8.26 -9.14
N PRO A 162 11.10 -8.55 -7.83
CA PRO A 162 9.99 -7.98 -7.05
C PRO A 162 9.98 -6.46 -7.04
N PHE A 163 11.16 -5.82 -6.96
CA PHE A 163 11.24 -4.35 -7.00
C PHE A 163 10.86 -3.78 -8.37
N ASN A 164 11.21 -4.44 -9.47
CA ASN A 164 10.75 -4.06 -10.81
C ASN A 164 9.24 -4.24 -10.97
N GLN A 165 8.67 -5.30 -10.40
CA GLN A 165 7.23 -5.52 -10.41
C GLN A 165 6.47 -4.47 -9.59
N LEU A 166 6.99 -4.10 -8.41
CA LEU A 166 6.45 -2.99 -7.62
C LEU A 166 6.45 -1.67 -8.40
N LYS A 167 7.55 -1.35 -9.10
CA LYS A 167 7.61 -0.17 -9.98
C LYS A 167 6.56 -0.25 -11.10
N ALA A 168 6.35 -1.42 -11.70
CA ALA A 168 5.36 -1.60 -12.75
C ALA A 168 3.93 -1.35 -12.25
N TRP A 169 3.58 -1.80 -11.04
CA TRP A 169 2.27 -1.49 -10.44
C TRP A 169 2.01 0.01 -10.32
N ILE A 170 3.04 0.77 -9.92
CA ILE A 170 2.94 2.22 -9.72
C ILE A 170 2.95 2.97 -11.05
N GLN A 171 3.76 2.55 -12.03
CA GLN A 171 3.75 3.11 -13.38
C GLN A 171 2.41 2.92 -14.10
N ALA A 172 1.63 1.92 -13.68
CA ALA A 172 0.30 1.68 -14.19
C ALA A 172 -0.79 2.52 -13.50
N MET A 173 -0.44 3.42 -12.57
CA MET A 173 -1.33 4.39 -11.95
C MET A 173 -1.30 5.72 -12.69
N ASP A 174 -2.46 6.35 -12.84
CA ASP A 174 -2.54 7.72 -13.33
C ASP A 174 -2.40 8.70 -12.16
N ALA A 175 -1.49 9.67 -12.27
CA ALA A 175 -1.16 10.67 -11.25
C ALA A 175 -1.03 10.08 -9.82
N PRO A 176 0.03 9.29 -9.52
CA PRO A 176 0.19 8.64 -8.22
C PRO A 176 0.34 9.64 -7.06
N VAL A 177 -0.47 9.45 -6.01
CA VAL A 177 -0.43 10.17 -4.73
C VAL A 177 0.23 9.29 -3.68
N THR A 178 1.06 9.88 -2.83
CA THR A 178 1.75 9.18 -1.73
C THR A 178 1.19 9.59 -0.37
N MET A 179 1.03 8.65 0.55
CA MET A 179 0.76 8.92 1.97
C MET A 179 1.65 8.05 2.84
N VAL A 180 2.20 8.64 3.91
CA VAL A 180 2.80 7.90 5.01
C VAL A 180 1.83 7.96 6.19
N ARG A 181 1.48 6.79 6.73
CA ARG A 181 0.84 6.70 8.04
C ARG A 181 1.76 5.93 8.97
N THR A 182 2.36 6.65 9.90
CA THR A 182 3.16 6.06 10.97
C THR A 182 2.25 5.18 11.85
N GLY A 183 2.65 3.92 12.04
CA GLY A 183 1.97 2.97 12.89
C GLY A 183 2.92 2.33 13.90
N ILE A 184 2.38 2.13 15.11
CA ILE A 184 2.92 1.31 16.20
C ILE A 184 4.23 1.86 16.81
N ALA A 185 4.16 2.96 17.57
CA ALA A 185 5.09 3.10 18.69
C ALA A 185 4.64 2.09 19.74
N GLY A 186 5.52 1.14 20.07
CA GLY A 186 5.43 0.47 21.36
C GLY A 186 5.60 1.48 22.48
#